data_AF-A0A419DNN9-F1
#
_entry.id   AF-A0A419DNN9-F1
#
_cell.length_a   1.000
_cell.length_b   1.000
_cell.length_c   1.000
_cell.angle_alpha   90.00
_cell.angle_beta   90.00
_cell.angle_gamma   90.00
#
_symmetry.space_group_name_H-M   'P 1'
#
loop_
_entity.id
_entity.type
_entity.pdbx_description
1 polymer ?
#
loop_
_entity_poly.entity_id
_entity_poly.type
_entity_poly.pdbx_seq_one_letter_code
_entity_poly.pdbx_strand_id
1 'polypeptide(L)'
;MITSLSACYDDVVASDELAPPDVTTREQIRQAVSAYDPFISKDTCLLHELIRQEITSACSYVQSIGLTVRSDQVKLLVLSSFRSDAGFDVDELNRMSSTTLKRQITTHDVVFSQFIQQLFLHQTQDDIICQRLMNVLAGATANKCKTRASRLHDSLTVTL
;
A
#
# COMPACT_ATOMS: atom_id res chain seq x y z
N MET A 1 -13.25 -0.35 -11.80
CA MET A 1 -12.41 -1.21 -10.95
C MET A 1 -11.09 -0.49 -10.71
N ILE A 2 -10.54 -0.55 -9.49
CA ILE A 2 -9.26 0.10 -9.17
C ILE A 2 -8.12 -0.76 -9.75
N THR A 3 -7.08 -0.12 -10.27
CA THR A 3 -5.83 -0.77 -10.67
C THR A 3 -5.22 -1.56 -9.50
N SER A 4 -4.51 -2.66 -9.77
CA SER A 4 -3.87 -3.44 -8.71
C SER A 4 -2.85 -2.60 -7.93
N LEU A 5 -2.64 -2.95 -6.65
CA LEU A 5 -1.65 -2.26 -5.82
C LEU A 5 -0.24 -2.41 -6.40
N SER A 6 0.09 -3.59 -6.92
CA SER A 6 1.40 -3.87 -7.50
C SER A 6 1.70 -3.03 -8.74
N ALA A 7 0.71 -2.77 -9.59
CA ALA A 7 0.85 -1.91 -10.75
C ALA A 7 0.96 -0.44 -10.33
N CYS A 8 0.12 0.00 -9.39
CA CYS A 8 0.22 1.35 -8.81
C CYS A 8 1.60 1.59 -8.16
N TYR A 9 2.16 0.58 -7.50
CA TYR A 9 3.51 0.60 -6.97
C TYR A 9 4.57 0.75 -8.06
N ASP A 10 4.48 -0.02 -9.13
CA ASP A 10 5.42 0.07 -10.24
C ASP A 10 5.38 1.45 -10.91
N ASP A 11 4.19 2.03 -11.08
CA ASP A 11 4.01 3.38 -11.61
C ASP A 11 4.63 4.45 -10.70
N VAL A 12 4.49 4.31 -9.38
CA VAL A 12 5.11 5.21 -8.39
C VAL A 12 6.64 5.12 -8.44
N VAL A 13 7.19 3.90 -8.47
CA VAL A 13 8.64 3.68 -8.51
C VAL A 13 9.26 4.09 -9.85
N ALA A 14 8.51 4.01 -10.94
CA ALA A 14 8.93 4.48 -12.26
C ALA A 14 8.91 6.01 -12.40
N SER A 15 8.15 6.72 -11.55
CA SER A 15 7.97 8.17 -11.63
C SER A 15 9.21 8.98 -11.17
N ASP A 16 10.22 8.34 -10.56
CA ASP A 16 11.47 8.89 -9.95
C ASP A 16 11.29 10.03 -8.91
N GLU A 17 10.15 10.72 -8.87
CA GLU A 17 9.77 11.71 -7.85
C GLU A 17 9.01 11.06 -6.70
N LEU A 18 9.76 10.53 -5.72
CA LEU A 18 9.22 9.98 -4.46
C LEU A 18 9.09 11.05 -3.36
N ALA A 19 8.74 12.28 -3.73
CA ALA A 19 8.44 13.30 -2.73
C ALA A 19 7.18 12.90 -1.95
N PRO A 20 7.20 12.94 -0.60
CA PRO A 20 6.03 12.57 0.17
C PRO A 20 4.91 13.58 -0.15
N PRO A 21 3.72 13.11 -0.57
CA PRO A 21 2.57 13.99 -0.81
C PRO A 21 2.09 14.62 0.50
N ASP A 22 1.24 15.64 0.37
CA ASP A 22 0.52 16.20 1.51
C ASP A 22 -0.26 15.12 2.27
N VAL A 23 -0.39 15.30 3.59
CA VAL A 23 -1.09 14.36 4.45
C VAL A 23 -2.55 14.23 4.01
N THR A 24 -2.95 13.03 3.59
CA THR A 24 -4.35 12.75 3.23
C THR A 24 -5.27 12.98 4.44
N THR A 25 -6.23 13.88 4.26
CA THR A 25 -7.22 14.24 5.29
C THR A 25 -8.44 13.32 5.24
N ARG A 26 -9.17 13.24 6.37
CA ARG A 26 -10.45 12.53 6.44
C ARG A 26 -11.45 13.04 5.40
N GLU A 27 -11.48 14.34 5.13
CA GLU A 27 -12.42 14.92 4.16
C GLU A 27 -12.10 14.48 2.72
N GLN A 28 -10.82 14.40 2.35
CA GLN A 28 -10.41 13.87 1.05
C GLN A 28 -10.84 12.40 0.89
N ILE A 29 -10.70 11.58 1.94
CA ILE A 29 -11.19 10.20 1.93
C ILE A 29 -12.71 10.17 1.77
N ARG A 30 -13.44 10.99 2.52
CA ARG A 30 -14.91 11.07 2.43
C ARG A 30 -15.37 11.43 1.02
N GLN A 31 -14.74 12.42 0.39
CA GLN A 31 -15.02 12.80 -1.00
C GLN A 31 -14.72 11.67 -1.98
N ALA A 32 -13.60 10.96 -1.78
CA ALA A 32 -13.24 9.81 -2.61
C ALA A 32 -14.26 8.66 -2.47
N VAL A 33 -14.75 8.40 -1.25
CA VAL A 33 -15.79 7.39 -0.97
C VAL A 33 -17.09 7.74 -1.68
N SER A 34 -17.62 8.96 -1.47
CA SER A 34 -18.91 9.36 -2.04
C SER A 34 -18.89 9.43 -3.57
N ALA A 35 -17.72 9.65 -4.19
CA ALA A 35 -17.56 9.69 -5.65
C ALA A 35 -17.21 8.32 -6.28
N TYR A 36 -16.90 7.32 -5.46
CA TYR A 36 -16.48 6.01 -5.94
C TYR A 36 -17.68 5.14 -6.29
N ASP A 37 -17.72 4.68 -7.54
CA ASP A 37 -18.70 3.71 -7.99
C ASP A 37 -17.98 2.38 -8.26
N PRO A 38 -18.28 1.29 -7.51
CA PRO A 38 -17.62 0.01 -7.69
C PRO A 38 -17.96 -0.67 -9.03
N PHE A 39 -19.06 -0.27 -9.69
CA PHE A 39 -19.52 -0.86 -10.95
C PHE A 39 -18.95 -0.16 -12.19
N ILE A 40 -18.42 1.06 -12.04
CA ILE A 40 -17.85 1.83 -13.14
C ILE A 40 -16.32 1.75 -13.09
N SER A 41 -15.69 1.39 -14.21
CA SER A 41 -14.24 1.51 -14.34
C SER A 41 -13.85 2.94 -14.69
N LYS A 42 -13.02 3.53 -13.83
CA LYS A 42 -12.37 4.82 -14.04
C LYS A 42 -10.88 4.61 -13.79
N ASP A 43 -10.06 4.87 -14.81
CA ASP A 43 -8.62 4.66 -14.74
C ASP A 43 -7.94 5.54 -13.67
N THR A 44 -8.55 6.67 -13.31
CA THR A 44 -8.03 7.63 -12.32
C THR A 44 -9.14 8.21 -11.45
N CYS A 45 -9.73 7.38 -10.58
CA CYS A 45 -10.67 7.89 -9.56
C CYS A 45 -9.92 8.48 -8.36
N LEU A 46 -10.59 9.36 -7.59
CA LEU A 46 -10.01 9.98 -6.39
C LEU A 46 -9.46 8.94 -5.40
N LEU A 47 -10.15 7.82 -5.21
CA LEU A 47 -9.68 6.75 -4.35
C LEU A 47 -8.37 6.13 -4.83
N HIS A 48 -8.18 6.02 -6.14
CA HIS A 48 -6.93 5.53 -6.72
C HIS A 48 -5.77 6.51 -6.47
N GLU A 49 -6.01 7.81 -6.58
CA GLU A 49 -5.01 8.84 -6.26
C GLU A 49 -4.60 8.81 -4.79
N LEU A 50 -5.56 8.60 -3.86
CA LEU A 50 -5.23 8.46 -2.44
C LEU A 50 -4.40 7.20 -2.15
N ILE A 51 -4.67 6.10 -2.85
CA ILE A 51 -3.85 4.88 -2.77
C ILE A 51 -2.43 5.15 -3.29
N ARG A 52 -2.31 5.82 -4.44
CA ARG A 52 -1.02 6.22 -5.02
C ARG A 52 -0.22 7.11 -4.07
N GLN A 53 -0.87 8.08 -3.41
CA GLN A 53 -0.23 8.95 -2.41
C GLN A 53 0.29 8.17 -1.20
N GLU A 54 -0.48 7.20 -0.70
CA GLU A 54 -0.08 6.35 0.42
C GLU A 54 1.13 5.47 0.04
N ILE A 55 1.13 4.89 -1.17
CA ILE A 55 2.28 4.14 -1.71
C ILE A 55 3.50 5.04 -1.85
N THR A 56 3.34 6.24 -2.41
CA THR A 56 4.43 7.22 -2.59
C THR A 56 5.06 7.57 -1.24
N SER A 57 4.22 7.82 -0.23
CA SER A 57 4.68 8.08 1.14
C SER A 57 5.48 6.90 1.69
N ALA A 58 4.98 5.67 1.55
CA ALA A 58 5.66 4.46 2.02
C ALA A 58 7.01 4.26 1.31
N CYS A 59 7.04 4.39 -0.02
CA CYS A 59 8.26 4.29 -0.82
C CYS A 59 9.29 5.36 -0.46
N SER A 60 8.85 6.61 -0.26
CA SER A 60 9.70 7.72 0.17
C SER A 60 10.39 7.40 1.50
N TYR A 61 9.64 6.88 2.49
CA TYR A 61 10.22 6.45 3.76
C TYR A 61 11.23 5.31 3.60
N VAL A 62 10.87 4.27 2.85
CA VAL A 62 11.75 3.12 2.62
C VAL A 62 13.07 3.54 1.95
N GLN A 63 12.99 4.45 0.97
CA GLN A 63 14.17 5.00 0.32
C GLN A 63 15.00 5.86 1.29
N SER A 64 14.36 6.67 2.14
CA SER A 64 15.05 7.53 3.11
C SER A 64 15.89 6.76 4.15
N ILE A 65 15.52 5.51 4.44
CA ILE A 65 16.27 4.61 5.32
C ILE A 65 17.28 3.72 4.57
N GLY A 66 17.47 3.94 3.26
CA GLY A 66 18.51 3.28 2.46
C GLY A 66 18.12 1.92 1.86
N LEU A 67 16.84 1.52 1.91
CA LEU A 67 16.36 0.32 1.21
C LEU A 67 16.00 0.62 -0.24
N THR A 68 16.26 -0.33 -1.14
CA THR A 68 15.95 -0.18 -2.57
C THR A 68 14.48 -0.48 -2.87
N VAL A 69 13.72 0.55 -3.25
CA VAL A 69 12.31 0.44 -3.67
C VAL A 69 12.11 -0.42 -4.92
N ARG A 70 13.18 -0.76 -5.65
CA ARG A 70 13.12 -1.65 -6.82
C ARG A 70 13.25 -3.14 -6.46
N SER A 71 13.47 -3.49 -5.19
CA SER A 71 13.50 -4.89 -4.75
C SER A 71 12.10 -5.48 -4.60
N ASP A 72 11.90 -6.71 -5.09
CA ASP A 72 10.67 -7.48 -4.89
C ASP A 72 10.32 -7.67 -3.40
N GLN A 73 11.34 -7.78 -2.53
CA GLN A 73 11.13 -7.91 -1.07
C GLN A 73 10.54 -6.62 -0.49
N VAL A 74 11.07 -5.47 -0.92
CA VAL A 74 10.59 -4.16 -0.51
C VAL A 74 9.19 -3.90 -1.04
N LYS A 75 8.94 -4.25 -2.32
CA LYS A 75 7.60 -4.19 -2.90
C LYS A 75 6.61 -5.00 -2.07
N LEU A 76 6.93 -6.25 -1.75
CA LEU A 76 6.07 -7.08 -0.91
C LEU A 76 5.85 -6.50 0.51
N LEU A 77 6.89 -5.91 1.10
CA LEU A 77 6.81 -5.25 2.42
C LEU A 77 5.84 -4.06 2.38
N VAL A 78 5.90 -3.22 1.34
CA VAL A 78 5.00 -2.08 1.15
C VAL A 78 3.57 -2.58 0.91
N LEU A 79 3.37 -3.50 -0.02
CA LEU A 79 2.04 -4.01 -0.37
C LEU A 79 1.36 -4.74 0.79
N SER A 80 2.10 -5.54 1.56
CA SER A 80 1.56 -6.21 2.76
C SER A 80 1.20 -5.23 3.88
N SER A 81 1.67 -3.98 3.84
CA SER A 81 1.31 -2.95 4.82
C SER A 81 -0.07 -2.34 4.58
N PHE A 82 -0.70 -2.61 3.42
CA PHE A 82 -2.10 -2.28 3.15
C PHE A 82 -3.09 -3.19 3.89
N ARG A 83 -2.59 -4.26 4.52
CA ARG A 83 -3.40 -5.16 5.36
C ARG A 83 -3.37 -4.73 6.83
N SER A 84 -4.34 -5.22 7.58
CA SER A 84 -4.41 -5.03 9.04
C SER A 84 -3.62 -6.08 9.83
N ASP A 85 -3.04 -7.09 9.17
CA ASP A 85 -2.26 -8.13 9.82
C ASP A 85 -0.83 -7.70 10.13
N ALA A 86 -0.07 -8.59 10.77
CA ALA A 86 1.33 -8.35 11.15
C ALA A 86 2.28 -8.22 9.95
N GLY A 87 1.85 -8.63 8.75
CA GLY A 87 2.70 -8.75 7.57
C GLY A 87 3.68 -9.91 7.68
N PHE A 88 4.77 -9.81 6.92
CA PHE A 88 5.87 -10.77 6.96
C PHE A 88 6.95 -10.31 7.93
N ASP A 89 7.53 -11.25 8.65
CA ASP A 89 8.76 -10.99 9.38
C ASP A 89 9.98 -10.92 8.44
N VAL A 90 11.10 -10.45 8.98
CA VAL A 90 12.31 -10.22 8.19
C VAL A 90 12.94 -11.54 7.71
N ASP A 91 12.89 -12.58 8.54
CA ASP A 91 13.43 -13.90 8.20
C ASP A 91 12.62 -14.55 7.09
N GLU A 92 11.29 -14.43 7.14
CA GLU A 92 10.37 -14.86 6.10
C GLU A 92 10.70 -14.18 4.78
N LEU A 93 10.82 -12.85 4.75
CA LEU A 93 11.15 -12.10 3.53
C LEU A 93 12.52 -12.49 2.96
N ASN A 94 13.52 -12.71 3.82
CA ASN A 94 14.87 -13.08 3.40
C ASN A 94 14.98 -14.52 2.89
N ARG A 95 14.12 -15.44 3.37
CA ARG A 95 14.10 -16.84 2.93
C ARG A 95 13.24 -17.08 1.69
N MET A 96 12.41 -16.12 1.28
CA MET A 96 11.55 -16.28 0.12
C MET A 96 12.32 -16.28 -1.19
N SER A 97 12.06 -17.28 -2.03
CA SER A 97 12.49 -17.28 -3.43
C SER A 97 11.78 -16.16 -4.22
N SER A 98 12.39 -15.70 -5.32
CA SER A 98 11.74 -14.73 -6.22
C SER A 98 10.36 -15.20 -6.71
N THR A 99 10.19 -16.50 -6.98
CA THR A 99 8.89 -17.08 -7.34
C THR A 99 7.85 -16.96 -6.23
N THR A 100 8.28 -17.15 -4.97
CA THR A 100 7.40 -17.00 -3.80
C THR A 100 7.04 -15.54 -3.59
N LEU A 101 8.00 -14.61 -3.71
CA LEU A 101 7.76 -13.16 -3.62
C LEU A 101 6.70 -12.71 -4.64
N LYS A 102 6.87 -13.08 -5.92
CA LYS A 102 5.91 -12.75 -6.98
C LYS A 102 4.51 -13.28 -6.69
N ARG A 103 4.41 -14.54 -6.24
CA ARG A 103 3.13 -15.13 -5.85
C ARG A 103 2.47 -14.35 -4.71
N GLN A 104 3.24 -14.00 -3.68
CA GLN A 104 2.72 -13.23 -2.54
C GLN A 104 2.27 -11.82 -2.97
N ILE A 105 3.01 -11.16 -3.87
CA ILE A 105 2.59 -9.86 -4.44
C ILE A 105 1.22 -10.00 -5.12
N THR A 106 1.03 -11.00 -5.99
CA THR A 106 -0.27 -11.25 -6.64
C THR A 106 -1.36 -11.57 -5.62
N THR A 107 -1.07 -12.33 -4.57
CA THR A 107 -2.04 -12.58 -3.49
C THR A 107 -2.48 -11.28 -2.81
N HIS A 108 -1.56 -10.35 -2.56
CA HIS A 108 -1.89 -9.07 -1.94
C HIS A 108 -2.74 -8.16 -2.84
N ASP A 109 -2.54 -8.21 -4.16
CA ASP A 109 -3.41 -7.52 -5.11
C ASP A 109 -4.86 -8.03 -5.03
N VAL A 110 -5.03 -9.35 -5.01
CA VAL A 110 -6.36 -9.97 -4.92
C VAL A 110 -7.03 -9.64 -3.59
N VAL A 111 -6.31 -9.78 -2.48
CA VAL A 111 -6.84 -9.49 -1.13
C VAL A 111 -7.23 -8.03 -0.99
N PHE A 112 -6.41 -7.11 -1.48
CA PHE A 112 -6.74 -5.68 -1.42
C PHE A 112 -7.94 -5.34 -2.31
N SER A 113 -8.01 -5.90 -3.52
CA SER A 113 -9.15 -5.72 -4.42
C SER A 113 -10.45 -6.22 -3.77
N GLN A 114 -10.40 -7.39 -3.13
CA GLN A 114 -11.53 -7.94 -2.36
C GLN A 114 -11.91 -7.05 -1.19
N PHE A 115 -10.93 -6.50 -0.46
CA PHE A 115 -11.19 -5.56 0.63
C PHE A 115 -11.95 -4.31 0.15
N ILE A 116 -11.51 -3.69 -0.95
CA ILE A 116 -12.21 -2.54 -1.54
C ILE A 116 -13.61 -2.95 -2.00
N GLN A 117 -13.75 -4.05 -2.72
CA GLN A 117 -15.06 -4.53 -3.17
C GLN A 117 -16.01 -4.77 -1.99
N GLN A 118 -15.55 -5.45 -0.94
CA GLN A 118 -16.36 -5.72 0.25
C GLN A 118 -16.74 -4.45 1.00
N LEU A 119 -15.85 -3.46 1.06
CA LEU A 119 -16.16 -2.15 1.65
C LEU A 119 -17.36 -1.52 0.95
N PHE A 120 -17.35 -1.43 -0.38
CA PHE A 120 -18.38 -0.69 -1.12
C PHE A 120 -19.63 -1.52 -1.44
N LEU A 121 -19.55 -2.85 -1.45
CA LEU A 121 -20.71 -3.72 -1.70
C LEU A 121 -21.49 -4.08 -0.43
N HIS A 122 -20.84 -4.11 0.74
CA HIS A 122 -21.47 -4.56 1.99
C HIS A 122 -21.64 -3.47 3.04
N GLN A 123 -20.95 -2.34 2.93
CA GLN A 123 -21.19 -1.18 3.79
C GLN A 123 -21.95 -0.13 2.99
N THR A 124 -23.09 0.31 3.50
CA THR A 124 -23.91 1.34 2.86
C THR A 124 -23.69 2.73 3.45
N GLN A 125 -22.95 2.82 4.56
CA GLN A 125 -22.67 4.09 5.24
C GLN A 125 -21.26 4.58 4.88
N ASP A 126 -21.19 5.70 4.16
CA ASP A 126 -19.94 6.34 3.74
C ASP A 126 -18.99 6.58 4.93
N ASP A 127 -19.52 6.94 6.10
CA ASP A 127 -18.70 7.15 7.30
C ASP A 127 -17.98 5.89 7.77
N ILE A 128 -18.61 4.71 7.66
CA ILE A 128 -17.99 3.43 8.02
C ILE A 128 -16.91 3.08 6.99
N ILE A 129 -17.18 3.30 5.71
CA ILE A 129 -16.20 3.08 4.63
C ILE A 129 -15.00 4.01 4.84
N CYS A 130 -15.26 5.30 5.07
CA CYS A 130 -14.24 6.31 5.34
C CYS A 130 -13.38 5.92 6.54
N GLN A 131 -13.99 5.51 7.67
CA GLN A 131 -13.25 5.09 8.85
C GLN A 131 -12.38 3.85 8.59
N ARG A 132 -12.88 2.89 7.80
CA ARG A 132 -12.08 1.69 7.44
C ARG A 132 -10.95 2.02 6.48
N LEU A 133 -11.18 2.90 5.51
CA LEU A 133 -10.14 3.38 4.61
C LEU A 133 -9.07 4.18 5.36
N MET A 134 -9.44 4.98 6.37
CA MET A 134 -8.48 5.68 7.23
C MET A 134 -7.53 4.75 8.01
N ASN A 135 -7.89 3.47 8.22
CA ASN A 135 -7.00 2.50 8.88
C ASN A 135 -5.93 1.91 7.92
N VAL A 136 -6.02 2.25 6.64
CA VAL A 136 -5.14 1.79 5.56
C VAL A 136 -4.47 2.99 4.88
N LEU A 137 -5.21 4.05 4.58
CA LEU A 137 -4.75 5.31 4.01
C LEU A 137 -4.43 6.34 5.11
N ALA A 138 -4.23 7.61 4.73
CA ALA A 138 -3.94 8.71 5.65
C ALA A 138 -2.70 8.47 6.52
N GLY A 139 -1.67 7.87 5.93
CA GLY A 139 -0.40 7.55 6.58
C GLY A 139 -0.43 6.29 7.42
N ALA A 140 -1.57 5.58 7.54
CA ALA A 140 -1.64 4.35 8.33
C ALA A 140 -0.73 3.26 7.75
N THR A 141 -0.76 3.06 6.43
CA THR A 141 0.12 2.09 5.76
C THR A 141 1.56 2.59 5.71
N ALA A 142 1.80 3.87 5.44
CA ALA A 142 3.15 4.44 5.46
C ALA A 142 3.82 4.26 6.83
N ASN A 143 3.10 4.46 7.93
CA ASN A 143 3.62 4.26 9.29
C ASN A 143 3.91 2.79 9.62
N LYS A 144 3.01 1.86 9.21
CA LYS A 144 3.26 0.41 9.32
C LYS A 144 4.50 0.01 8.53
N CYS A 145 4.57 0.47 7.28
CA CYS A 145 5.68 0.21 6.38
C CYS A 145 7.00 0.73 6.97
N LYS A 146 7.03 1.97 7.47
CA LYS A 146 8.20 2.55 8.14
C LYS A 146 8.74 1.63 9.25
N THR A 147 7.87 1.15 10.13
CA THR A 147 8.26 0.26 11.23
C THR A 147 8.84 -1.06 10.72
N ARG A 148 8.23 -1.66 9.70
CA ARG A 148 8.69 -2.93 9.10
C ARG A 148 10.00 -2.75 8.34
N ALA A 149 10.12 -1.64 7.60
CA ALA A 149 11.28 -1.30 6.80
C ALA A 149 12.50 -1.02 7.69
N SER A 150 12.34 -0.32 8.83
CA SER A 150 13.41 -0.17 9.82
C SER A 150 13.92 -1.53 10.32
N ARG A 151 13.02 -2.46 10.68
CA ARG A 151 13.42 -3.80 11.12
C ARG A 151 14.18 -4.58 10.04
N LEU A 152 13.75 -4.46 8.78
CA LEU A 152 14.43 -5.07 7.65
C LEU A 152 15.84 -4.46 7.45
N HIS A 153 15.95 -3.14 7.53
CA HIS A 153 17.23 -2.44 7.44
C HIS A 153 18.19 -2.89 8.56
N ASP A 154 17.73 -2.88 9.82
CA ASP A 154 18.53 -3.29 10.97
C ASP A 154 19.06 -4.72 10.80
N SER A 155 18.22 -5.66 10.36
CA SER A 155 18.64 -7.04 10.08
C SER A 155 19.71 -7.13 8.99
N LEU A 156 19.59 -6.37 7.91
CA LEU A 156 20.56 -6.37 6.82
C LEU A 156 21.90 -5.76 7.26
N THR A 157 21.88 -4.77 8.15
CA THR A 157 23.11 -4.16 8.69
C THR A 157 23.82 -5.01 9.74
N VAL A 158 23.10 -5.80 10.53
CA VAL A 158 23.68 -6.71 11.55
C VAL A 158 24.30 -7.96 10.91
N THR A 159 23.93 -8.28 9.67
CA THR A 159 24.45 -9.45 8.94
C THR A 159 25.71 -9.13 8.11
N LEU A 160 26.23 -7.90 8.18
CA LEU A 160 27.47 -7.44 7.53
C LEU A 160 28.62 -7.34 8.56
#